data_AF-A0A8T0ZT02-F1
#
_entry.id   AF-A0A8T0ZT02-F1
#
_cell.length_a   1.000
_cell.length_b   1.000
_cell.length_c   1.000
_cell.angle_alpha   90.00
_cell.angle_beta   90.00
_cell.angle_gamma   90.00
#
_symmetry.space_group_name_H-M   'P 1'
#
loop_
_entity.id
_entity.type
_entity.pdbx_description
1 polymer ?
#
loop_
_entity_poly.entity_id
_entity_poly.type
_entity_poly.pdbx_seq_one_letter_code
_entity_poly.pdbx_strand_id
1 'polypeptide(L)'
;MHVSSVKTIVANAKRNGHTYSKLRSGRPRKTSVREDHQIVREAEKNRRLSAEKLAIMVKEDHGVTISKQTVRNRIKAEGFNGRAARKKPHLTKKVKARLEYANTMLKYKEKDWKKVIFSDESSVWLTGAAGRVYVWRKPR
;
A
#
# COMPACT_ATOMS: atom_id res chain seq x y z
N MET A 1 -16.65 43.69 5.00
CA MET A 1 -15.81 43.25 6.15
C MET A 1 -16.18 44.06 7.37
N HIS A 2 -16.34 43.44 8.53
CA HIS A 2 -16.71 44.17 9.75
C HIS A 2 -15.52 44.91 10.35
N VAL A 3 -15.74 46.09 10.94
CA VAL A 3 -14.68 46.94 11.52
C VAL A 3 -13.87 46.19 12.59
N SER A 4 -14.51 45.30 13.36
CA SER A 4 -13.81 44.48 14.35
C SER A 4 -12.80 43.51 13.71
N SER A 5 -13.13 42.93 12.55
CA SER A 5 -12.22 42.04 11.82
C SER A 5 -10.97 42.78 11.34
N VAL A 6 -11.13 44.02 10.85
CA VAL A 6 -10.00 44.87 10.43
C VAL A 6 -9.07 45.16 11.61
N LYS A 7 -9.63 45.55 12.76
CA LYS A 7 -8.85 45.79 14.00
C LYS A 7 -8.06 44.54 14.43
N THR A 8 -8.68 43.37 14.38
CA THR A 8 -8.03 42.10 14.74
C THR A 8 -6.91 41.74 13.76
N ILE A 9 -7.11 41.94 12.45
CA ILE A 9 -6.08 41.68 11.43
C ILE A 9 -4.89 42.63 11.61
N VAL A 10 -5.11 43.92 11.84
CA VAL A 10 -4.04 44.91 12.08
C VAL A 10 -3.27 44.58 13.37
N ALA A 11 -3.97 44.23 14.45
CA ALA A 11 -3.32 43.81 15.70
C ALA A 11 -2.49 42.52 15.53
N ASN A 12 -2.99 41.56 14.75
CA ASN A 12 -2.26 40.33 14.41
C ASN A 12 -1.01 40.62 13.57
N ALA A 13 -1.13 41.49 12.57
CA ALA A 13 -0.01 41.89 11.71
C ALA A 13 1.09 42.60 12.50
N LYS A 14 0.74 43.52 13.42
CA LYS A 14 1.69 44.20 14.29
C LYS A 14 2.43 43.24 15.24
N ARG A 15 1.76 42.19 15.72
CA ARG A 15 2.32 41.23 16.68
C ARG A 15 3.17 40.14 16.03
N ASN A 16 2.69 39.57 14.94
CA ASN A 16 3.24 38.35 14.33
C ASN A 16 3.93 38.60 12.97
N GLY A 17 3.88 39.83 12.44
CA GLY A 17 4.46 40.18 11.14
C GLY A 17 3.68 39.65 9.92
N HIS A 18 2.50 39.05 10.12
CA HIS A 18 1.68 38.51 9.04
C HIS A 18 0.18 38.66 9.32
N THR A 19 -0.62 38.70 8.25
CA THR A 19 -2.09 38.84 8.31
C THR A 19 -2.83 37.52 8.19
N TYR A 20 -2.18 36.44 7.74
CA TYR A 20 -2.82 35.14 7.59
C TYR A 20 -3.20 34.53 8.94
N SER A 21 -4.31 33.79 8.95
CA SER A 21 -4.73 33.01 10.13
C SER A 21 -3.79 31.83 10.33
N LYS A 22 -3.37 31.58 11.57
CA LYS A 22 -2.65 30.35 11.92
C LYS A 22 -3.55 29.14 11.68
N LEU A 23 -2.91 28.01 11.34
CA LEU A 23 -3.59 26.72 11.25
C LEU A 23 -4.17 26.36 12.62
N ARG A 24 -5.42 25.89 12.63
CA ARG A 24 -6.07 25.39 13.85
C ARG A 24 -5.57 23.98 14.14
N SER A 25 -5.51 23.60 15.42
CA SER A 25 -5.04 22.27 15.88
C SER A 25 -5.87 21.09 15.36
N GLY A 26 -7.14 21.33 15.01
CA GLY A 26 -8.06 20.29 14.53
C GLY A 26 -8.48 19.33 15.64
N ARG A 27 -9.23 18.28 15.26
CA ARG A 27 -9.71 17.25 16.21
C ARG A 27 -8.56 16.30 16.56
N PRO A 28 -8.36 15.96 17.86
CA PRO A 28 -7.37 14.96 18.25
C PRO A 28 -7.69 13.60 17.62
N ARG A 29 -6.63 12.81 17.37
CA ARG A 29 -6.77 11.46 16.82
C ARG A 29 -7.39 10.53 17.87
N LYS A 30 -8.15 9.54 17.40
CA LYS A 30 -8.65 8.46 18.25
C LYS A 30 -7.57 7.45 18.60
N THR A 31 -6.56 7.30 17.73
CA THR A 31 -5.47 6.35 17.92
C THR A 31 -4.25 7.01 18.56
N SER A 32 -3.56 6.24 19.40
CA SER A 32 -2.24 6.60 19.93
C SER A 32 -1.11 6.23 18.97
N VAL A 33 0.10 6.76 19.21
CA VAL A 33 1.32 6.41 18.43
C VAL A 33 1.61 4.90 18.53
N ARG A 34 1.36 4.29 19.70
CA ARG A 34 1.57 2.86 19.93
C ARG A 34 0.63 2.01 19.08
N GLU A 35 -0.64 2.39 19.00
CA GLU A 35 -1.63 1.73 18.14
C GLU A 35 -1.29 1.89 16.66
N ASP A 36 -0.89 3.10 16.24
CA ASP A 36 -0.48 3.38 14.86
C ASP A 36 0.70 2.47 14.46
N HIS A 37 1.71 2.33 15.32
CA HIS A 37 2.85 1.42 15.09
C HIS A 37 2.44 -0.04 15.01
N GLN A 38 1.50 -0.49 15.86
CA GLN A 38 1.03 -1.87 15.80
C GLN A 38 0.26 -2.15 14.51
N ILE A 39 -0.63 -1.25 14.08
CA ILE A 39 -1.36 -1.36 12.82
C ILE A 39 -0.39 -1.57 11.65
N VAL A 40 0.67 -0.76 11.62
CA VAL A 40 1.65 -0.78 10.54
C VAL A 40 2.50 -2.06 10.60
N ARG A 41 2.92 -2.47 11.79
CA ARG A 41 3.67 -3.72 12.00
C ARG A 41 2.89 -4.94 11.53
N GLU A 42 1.61 -5.03 11.88
CA GLU A 42 0.76 -6.15 11.46
C GLU A 42 0.48 -6.13 9.95
N ALA A 43 0.26 -4.94 9.37
CA ALA A 43 0.14 -4.79 7.93
C ALA A 43 1.43 -5.15 7.18
N GLU A 44 2.60 -4.95 7.77
CA GLU A 44 3.89 -5.33 7.21
C GLU A 44 4.17 -6.83 7.32
N LYS A 45 3.89 -7.42 8.50
CA LYS A 45 4.03 -8.85 8.79
C LYS A 45 3.16 -9.70 7.86
N ASN A 46 1.89 -9.35 7.71
CA ASN A 46 1.00 -10.00 6.77
C ASN A 46 0.33 -8.98 5.84
N ARG A 47 1.01 -8.73 4.72
CA ARG A 47 0.59 -7.74 3.71
C ARG A 47 -0.78 -7.99 3.09
N ARG A 48 -1.39 -9.17 3.27
CA ARG A 48 -2.74 -9.49 2.77
C ARG A 48 -3.86 -9.18 3.76
N LEU A 49 -3.55 -8.78 4.99
CA LEU A 49 -4.55 -8.42 5.99
C LEU A 49 -5.45 -7.28 5.50
N SER A 50 -6.75 -7.44 5.65
CA SER A 50 -7.70 -6.36 5.35
C SER A 50 -7.66 -5.29 6.44
N ALA A 51 -7.98 -4.05 6.08
CA ALA A 51 -8.10 -2.96 7.04
C ALA A 51 -9.20 -3.21 8.09
N GLU A 52 -10.18 -4.05 7.78
CA GLU A 52 -11.24 -4.46 8.70
C GLU A 52 -10.72 -5.43 9.76
N LYS A 53 -9.96 -6.46 9.35
CA LYS A 53 -9.31 -7.36 10.31
C LYS A 53 -8.34 -6.62 11.23
N LEU A 54 -7.59 -5.66 10.68
CA LEU A 54 -6.72 -4.80 11.48
C LEU A 54 -7.50 -3.94 12.48
N ALA A 55 -8.68 -3.44 12.11
CA ALA A 55 -9.52 -2.68 13.04
C ALA A 55 -10.06 -3.57 14.18
N ILE A 56 -10.41 -4.83 13.88
CA ILE A 56 -10.83 -5.81 14.89
C ILE A 56 -9.68 -6.11 15.85
N MET A 57 -8.47 -6.39 15.34
CA MET A 57 -7.30 -6.64 16.19
C MET A 57 -6.98 -5.45 17.11
N VAL A 58 -7.05 -4.21 16.61
CA VAL A 58 -6.84 -3.01 17.45
C VAL A 58 -7.92 -2.91 18.55
N LYS A 59 -9.16 -3.27 18.23
CA LYS A 59 -10.24 -3.28 19.23
C LYS A 59 -10.01 -4.35 20.30
N GLU A 60 -9.55 -5.54 19.91
CA GLU A 60 -9.27 -6.65 20.83
C GLU A 60 -8.06 -6.34 21.73
N ASP A 61 -7.00 -5.77 21.18
CA ASP A 61 -5.75 -5.55 21.92
C ASP A 61 -5.76 -4.27 22.78
N HIS A 62 -6.47 -3.22 22.34
CA HIS A 62 -6.45 -1.91 23.01
C HIS A 62 -7.82 -1.41 23.47
N GLY A 63 -8.90 -2.15 23.19
CA GLY A 63 -10.27 -1.68 23.45
C GLY A 63 -10.73 -0.53 22.54
N VAL A 64 -9.89 -0.08 21.59
CA VAL A 64 -10.18 1.10 20.77
C VAL A 64 -10.95 0.69 19.52
N THR A 65 -12.22 1.10 19.45
CA THR A 65 -13.05 0.87 18.25
C THR A 65 -12.74 1.91 17.18
N ILE A 66 -12.07 1.49 16.10
CA ILE A 66 -11.75 2.33 14.93
C ILE A 66 -12.42 1.82 13.66
N SER A 67 -12.65 2.71 12.70
CA SER A 67 -13.16 2.30 11.39
C SER A 67 -12.04 1.74 10.51
N LYS A 68 -12.41 0.89 9.54
CA LYS A 68 -11.49 0.45 8.48
C LYS A 68 -10.82 1.61 7.73
N GLN A 69 -11.48 2.77 7.63
CA GLN A 69 -10.89 3.94 6.97
C GLN A 69 -9.81 4.59 7.81
N THR A 70 -9.99 4.64 9.13
CA THR A 70 -8.94 5.11 10.06
C THR A 70 -7.68 4.27 9.88
N VAL A 71 -7.81 2.95 9.89
CA VAL A 71 -6.69 2.01 9.64
C VAL A 71 -5.99 2.31 8.31
N ARG A 72 -6.75 2.46 7.20
CA ARG A 72 -6.15 2.81 5.90
C ARG A 72 -5.39 4.13 5.95
N ASN A 73 -5.92 5.13 6.63
CA ASN A 73 -5.27 6.43 6.78
C ASN A 73 -3.96 6.30 7.59
N ARG A 74 -3.92 5.44 8.62
CA ARG A 74 -2.69 5.18 9.40
C ARG A 74 -1.63 4.51 8.55
N ILE A 75 -2.00 3.43 7.84
CA ILE A 75 -1.12 2.69 6.94
C ILE A 75 -0.57 3.60 5.83
N LYS A 76 -1.44 4.46 5.26
CA LYS A 76 -1.05 5.40 4.20
C LYS A 76 -0.12 6.51 4.70
N ALA A 77 -0.27 6.96 5.95
CA ALA A 77 0.64 7.93 6.55
C ALA A 77 2.08 7.41 6.60
N GLU A 78 2.25 6.09 6.78
CA GLU A 78 3.55 5.40 6.71
C GLU A 78 4.00 5.03 5.28
N GLY A 79 3.33 5.56 4.26
CA GLY A 79 3.70 5.38 2.86
C GLY A 79 3.24 4.06 2.21
N PHE A 80 2.49 3.22 2.93
CA PHE A 80 1.94 2.01 2.33
C PHE A 80 0.71 2.29 1.48
N ASN A 81 0.58 1.54 0.38
CA ASN A 81 -0.54 1.61 -0.54
C ASN A 81 -1.07 0.21 -0.85
N GLY A 82 -2.38 0.13 -1.15
CA GLY A 82 -2.96 -1.08 -1.72
C GLY A 82 -2.43 -1.31 -3.13
N ARG A 83 -1.85 -2.48 -3.38
CA ARG A 83 -1.33 -2.90 -4.68
C ARG A 83 -1.80 -4.31 -5.02
N ALA A 84 -2.08 -4.58 -6.28
CA ALA A 84 -2.39 -5.94 -6.72
C ALA A 84 -1.16 -6.85 -6.53
N ALA A 85 -1.36 -8.00 -5.89
CA ALA A 85 -0.33 -9.01 -5.76
C ALA A 85 -0.09 -9.68 -7.11
N ARG A 86 1.17 -9.78 -7.53
CA ARG A 86 1.55 -10.55 -8.72
C ARG A 86 1.34 -12.04 -8.44
N LYS A 87 0.55 -12.72 -9.27
CA LYS A 87 0.46 -14.19 -9.27
C LYS A 87 1.78 -14.72 -9.84
N LYS A 88 2.43 -15.62 -9.09
CA LYS A 88 3.66 -16.29 -9.50
C LYS A 88 3.48 -17.79 -9.29
N PRO A 89 3.97 -18.64 -10.20
CA PRO A 89 4.00 -20.07 -9.95
C PRO A 89 4.85 -20.35 -8.70
N HIS A 90 4.43 -21.33 -7.91
CA HIS A 90 5.20 -21.78 -6.75
C HIS A 90 6.51 -22.41 -7.23
N LEU A 91 7.64 -21.98 -6.69
CA LEU A 91 8.95 -22.47 -7.09
C LEU A 91 9.21 -23.83 -6.44
N THR A 92 9.28 -24.87 -7.25
CA THR A 92 9.65 -26.24 -6.81
C THR A 92 11.09 -26.56 -7.21
N LYS A 93 11.59 -27.74 -6.82
CA LYS A 93 12.93 -28.22 -7.22
C LYS A 93 13.14 -28.22 -8.76
N LYS A 94 12.07 -28.31 -9.55
CA LYS A 94 12.09 -28.22 -11.03
C LYS A 94 12.62 -26.88 -11.56
N VAL A 95 12.61 -25.83 -10.74
CA VAL A 95 13.15 -24.50 -11.12
C VAL A 95 14.65 -24.56 -11.41
N LYS A 96 15.39 -25.45 -10.74
CA LYS A 96 16.83 -25.61 -10.99
C LYS A 96 17.10 -26.14 -12.39
N ALA A 97 16.36 -27.16 -12.82
CA ALA A 97 16.46 -27.69 -14.19
C ALA A 97 16.08 -26.62 -15.24
N ARG A 98 15.05 -25.80 -14.97
CA ARG A 98 14.69 -24.67 -15.84
C ARG A 98 15.80 -23.62 -15.92
N LEU A 99 16.49 -23.34 -14.81
CA LEU A 99 17.61 -22.41 -14.77
C LEU A 99 18.81 -22.95 -15.55
N GLU A 100 19.16 -24.22 -15.36
CA GLU A 100 20.23 -24.89 -16.12
C GLU A 100 19.93 -24.89 -17.62
N TYR A 101 18.71 -25.24 -18.01
CA TYR A 101 18.26 -25.13 -19.40
C TYR A 101 18.34 -23.69 -19.93
N ALA A 102 17.90 -22.69 -19.16
CA ALA A 102 18.02 -21.30 -19.58
C ALA A 102 19.50 -20.91 -19.79
N ASN A 103 20.40 -21.36 -18.92
CA ASN A 103 21.83 -21.10 -19.03
C ASN A 103 22.48 -21.79 -20.24
N THR A 104 22.02 -22.99 -20.64
CA THR A 104 22.49 -23.62 -21.88
C THR A 104 21.99 -22.86 -23.12
N MET A 105 20.73 -22.41 -23.10
CA MET A 105 20.12 -21.63 -24.18
C MET A 105 20.72 -20.23 -24.33
N LEU A 106 21.33 -19.64 -23.29
CA LEU A 106 22.07 -18.37 -23.41
C LEU A 106 23.24 -18.44 -24.41
N LYS A 107 23.76 -19.65 -24.70
CA LYS A 107 24.84 -19.85 -25.66
C LYS A 107 24.36 -19.92 -27.11
N TYR A 108 23.04 -20.00 -27.34
CA TYR A 108 22.47 -20.12 -28.68
C TYR A 108 22.60 -18.80 -29.43
N LYS A 109 22.98 -18.89 -30.71
CA LYS A 109 23.05 -17.74 -31.62
C LYS A 109 21.76 -17.63 -32.42
N GLU A 110 21.57 -16.51 -33.10
CA GLU A 110 20.37 -16.24 -33.91
C GLU A 110 20.06 -17.36 -34.93
N LYS A 111 21.09 -17.96 -35.54
CA LYS A 111 20.95 -19.08 -36.49
C LYS A 111 20.35 -20.34 -35.87
N ASP A 112 20.57 -20.56 -34.58
CA ASP A 112 20.04 -21.72 -33.85
C ASP A 112 18.57 -21.49 -33.50
N TRP A 113 18.22 -20.26 -33.09
CA TRP A 113 16.84 -19.87 -32.80
C TRP A 113 15.93 -19.94 -34.03
N LYS A 114 16.45 -19.65 -35.24
CA LYS A 114 15.68 -19.77 -36.50
C LYS A 114 15.19 -21.20 -36.80
N LYS A 115 15.77 -22.22 -36.14
CA LYS A 115 15.37 -23.62 -36.31
C LYS A 115 14.33 -24.07 -35.28
N VAL A 116 14.01 -23.23 -34.29
CA VAL A 116 13.12 -23.58 -33.18
C VAL A 116 11.71 -23.09 -33.48
N ILE A 117 10.74 -23.99 -33.39
CA ILE A 117 9.30 -23.66 -33.41
C ILE A 117 8.77 -23.86 -32.00
N PHE A 118 8.09 -22.86 -31.46
CA PHE A 118 7.41 -22.96 -30.17
C PHE A 118 5.91 -23.19 -30.38
N SER A 119 5.37 -24.18 -29.69
CA SER A 119 3.93 -24.44 -29.60
C SER A 119 3.55 -24.64 -28.13
N ASP A 120 2.42 -24.10 -27.72
CA ASP A 120 1.83 -24.34 -26.41
C ASP A 120 0.31 -24.24 -26.53
N GLU A 121 -0.41 -24.85 -25.59
CA GLU A 121 -1.86 -24.79 -25.51
C GLU A 121 -2.31 -23.75 -24.48
N SER A 122 -3.34 -22.96 -24.82
CA SER A 122 -3.92 -22.00 -23.88
C SER A 122 -5.42 -22.19 -23.74
N SER A 123 -5.92 -22.24 -22.51
CA SER A 123 -7.36 -22.27 -22.24
C SER A 123 -7.95 -20.85 -22.31
N VAL A 124 -9.07 -20.69 -23.03
CA VAL A 124 -9.82 -19.43 -23.14
C VAL A 124 -11.10 -19.55 -22.30
N TRP A 125 -11.27 -18.65 -21.33
CA TRP A 125 -12.47 -18.61 -20.48
C TRP A 125 -13.48 -17.61 -21.04
N LEU A 126 -14.73 -18.04 -21.25
CA LEU A 126 -15.81 -17.20 -21.82
C LEU A 126 -16.43 -16.23 -20.81
N THR A 127 -16.40 -16.56 -19.52
CA THR A 127 -16.93 -15.71 -18.44
C THR A 127 -16.11 -15.86 -17.16
N GLY A 128 -16.09 -14.79 -16.36
CA GLY A 128 -15.39 -14.75 -15.07
C GLY A 128 -13.98 -14.18 -15.14
N ALA A 129 -13.60 -13.40 -14.12
CA ALA A 129 -12.24 -12.93 -13.92
C ALA A 129 -11.69 -13.56 -12.64
N ALA A 130 -10.51 -14.16 -12.71
CA ALA A 130 -9.83 -14.63 -11.51
C ALA A 130 -9.54 -13.41 -10.61
N GLY A 131 -10.16 -13.36 -9.42
CA GLY A 131 -10.11 -12.22 -8.51
C GLY A 131 -8.69 -11.69 -8.25
N ARG A 132 -8.59 -10.36 -8.10
CA ARG A 132 -7.33 -9.69 -7.73
C ARG A 132 -7.18 -9.69 -6.21
N VAL A 133 -6.08 -10.24 -5.72
CA VAL A 133 -5.68 -10.13 -4.32
C VAL A 133 -4.88 -8.85 -4.13
N TYR A 134 -5.28 -7.99 -3.20
CA TYR A 134 -4.55 -6.78 -2.83
C TYR A 134 -3.60 -7.04 -1.66
N VAL A 135 -2.49 -6.30 -1.66
CA VAL A 135 -1.50 -6.31 -0.59
C VAL A 135 -1.02 -4.89 -0.27
N TRP A 136 -0.65 -4.65 0.98
CA TRP A 136 0.00 -3.41 1.41
C TRP A 136 1.47 -3.39 0.95
N ARG A 137 1.87 -2.31 0.25
CA ARG A 137 3.26 -2.10 -0.19
C ARG A 137 3.65 -0.62 -0.16
N LYS A 138 4.87 -0.33 0.27
CA LYS A 138 5.51 0.97 0.04
C LYS A 138 5.86 1.12 -1.46
N PRO A 139 5.87 2.35 -2.01
CA PRO A 139 6.46 2.59 -3.32
C PRO A 139 7.92 2.11 -3.34
N ARG A 140 8.37 1.65 -4.51
CA ARG A 140 9.77 1.30 -4.75
C ARG A 140 10.57 2.55 -5.01
#